data_AF-A0A221MER4-F1
#
_entry.id   AF-A0A221MER4-F1
#
_cell.length_a   1.000
_cell.length_b   1.000
_cell.length_c   1.000
_cell.angle_alpha   90.00
_cell.angle_beta   90.00
_cell.angle_gamma   90.00
#
_symmetry.space_group_name_H-M   'P 1'
#
loop_
_entity.id
_entity.type
_entity.pdbx_description
1 polymer ?
#
loop_
_entity_poly.entity_id
_entity_poly.type
_entity_poly.pdbx_seq_one_letter_code
_entity_poly.pdbx_strand_id
1 'polypeptide(L)' 'MEEQIITSWEMRLRLIDIEYKDLEEDEMIERIRRIYIEEYGKELSVNVDVFNSFGSSVFKYDESSYDGTSIHFYT' A
#
# COMPACT_ATOMS: atom_id res chain seq x y z
N MET A 1 7.01 16.90 10.13
CA MET A 1 5.82 17.20 9.30
C MET A 1 6.02 16.46 7.99
N GLU A 2 5.79 15.15 8.00
CA GLU A 2 5.51 14.44 6.75
C GLU A 2 4.02 14.68 6.51
N GLU A 3 3.72 15.76 5.80
CA GLU A 3 2.38 15.98 5.27
C GLU A 3 2.08 14.81 4.34
N GLN A 4 1.42 13.79 4.90
CA GLN A 4 0.41 13.04 4.20
C GLN A 4 0.88 12.51 2.84
N ILE A 5 1.83 11.57 2.88
CA ILE A 5 2.44 10.92 1.71
C ILE A 5 1.37 10.46 0.71
N ILE A 6 0.19 10.05 1.18
CA ILE A 6 -0.93 9.61 0.34
C ILE A 6 -2.26 10.22 0.80
N THR A 7 -2.55 11.45 0.36
CA THR A 7 -3.86 12.07 0.65
C THR A 7 -4.60 12.68 -0.51
N SER A 8 -4.04 12.63 -1.72
CA SER A 8 -4.86 12.89 -2.90
C SER A 8 -5.90 11.78 -3.04
N TRP A 9 -7.10 12.17 -3.49
CA TRP A 9 -8.19 11.22 -3.74
C TRP A 9 -7.81 10.28 -4.89
N GLU A 10 -7.10 10.83 -5.87
CA GLU A 10 -6.55 10.16 -7.05
C GLU A 10 -5.64 9.01 -6.64
N MET A 11 -4.66 9.24 -5.75
CA MET A 11 -3.76 8.17 -5.33
C MET A 11 -4.52 7.09 -4.54
N ARG A 12 -5.44 7.47 -3.65
CA ARG A 12 -6.26 6.51 -2.90
C ARG A 12 -7.11 5.62 -3.81
N LEU A 13 -7.75 6.19 -4.82
CA LEU A 13 -8.51 5.42 -5.80
C LEU A 13 -7.63 4.44 -6.57
N ARG A 14 -6.41 4.86 -6.93
CA ARG A 14 -5.46 3.98 -7.63
C ARG A 14 -4.91 2.88 -6.72
N LEU A 15 -4.77 3.13 -5.41
CA LEU A 15 -4.43 2.09 -4.43
C LEU A 15 -5.54 1.04 -4.30
N ILE A 16 -6.81 1.47 -4.27
CA ILE A 16 -7.95 0.56 -4.27
C ILE A 16 -7.98 -0.28 -5.57
N ASP A 17 -7.75 0.33 -6.73
CA ASP A 17 -7.70 -0.39 -8.02
C ASP A 17 -6.63 -1.49 -8.06
N ILE A 18 -5.47 -1.26 -7.45
CA ILE A 18 -4.40 -2.28 -7.45
C ILE A 18 -4.65 -3.41 -6.44
N GLU A 19 -5.40 -3.16 -5.36
CA GLU A 19 -5.79 -4.23 -4.42
C GLU A 19 -6.61 -5.32 -5.12
N TYR A 20 -7.55 -4.93 -6.00
CA TYR A 20 -8.39 -5.86 -6.74
C TYR A 20 -7.65 -6.73 -7.77
N LYS A 21 -6.33 -6.55 -7.93
CA LYS A 21 -5.51 -7.30 -8.89
C LYS A 21 -4.81 -8.52 -8.29
N ASP A 22 -5.04 -8.80 -7.01
CA ASP A 22 -4.51 -9.98 -6.31
C ASP A 22 -2.98 -10.10 -6.48
N LEU A 23 -2.29 -8.99 -6.25
CA LEU A 23 -0.84 -8.88 -6.41
C LEU A 23 -0.12 -9.40 -5.15
N GLU A 24 1.04 -10.02 -5.36
CA GLU A 24 1.97 -10.33 -4.27
C GLU A 24 2.51 -9.04 -3.62
N GLU A 25 2.92 -9.11 -2.35
CA GLU A 25 3.33 -7.94 -1.54
C GLU A 25 4.42 -7.10 -2.24
N ASP A 26 5.45 -7.76 -2.80
CA ASP A 26 6.54 -7.09 -3.53
C ASP A 26 6.07 -6.36 -4.80
N GLU A 27 5.15 -6.97 -5.56
CA GLU A 27 4.60 -6.38 -6.77
C GLU A 27 3.69 -5.18 -6.43
N MET A 28 2.95 -5.29 -5.33
CA MET A 28 2.15 -4.19 -4.81
C MET A 28 3.02 -3.00 -4.40
N ILE A 29 4.15 -3.24 -3.72
CA ILE A 29 5.10 -2.18 -3.35
C ILE A 29 5.67 -1.49 -4.60
N GLU A 30 6.07 -2.25 -5.62
CA GLU A 30 6.55 -1.68 -6.89
C GLU A 30 5.48 -0.79 -7.53
N ARG A 31 4.23 -1.26 -7.54
CA ARG A 31 3.12 -0.52 -8.14
C ARG A 31 2.80 0.77 -7.36
N ILE A 32 2.84 0.73 -6.03
CA ILE A 32 2.67 1.91 -5.16
C ILE A 32 3.74 2.96 -5.48
N ARG A 33 5.02 2.57 -5.57
CA ARG A 33 6.13 3.47 -5.91
C ARG A 33 5.95 4.09 -7.29
N ARG A 34 5.53 3.28 -8.27
CA ARG A 34 5.26 3.75 -9.63
C ARG A 34 4.10 4.74 -9.67
N ILE A 35 2.99 4.46 -8.99
CA ILE A 35 1.85 5.40 -8.89
C ILE A 35 2.33 6.72 -8.28
N TYR A 36 3.12 6.67 -7.20
CA TYR A 36 3.63 7.88 -6.56
C TYR A 36 4.45 8.76 -7.51
N ILE A 37 5.32 8.15 -8.34
CA ILE A 37 6.08 8.88 -9.36
C ILE A 37 5.14 9.47 -10.43
N GLU A 38 4.14 8.71 -10.87
CA GLU A 38 3.18 9.16 -11.88
C GLU A 38 2.33 10.35 -11.39
N GLU A 39 1.93 10.37 -10.12
CA GLU A 39 1.09 11.43 -9.53
C GLU A 39 1.91 12.67 -9.10
N TYR A 40 3.12 12.48 -8.57
CA TYR A 40 3.90 13.55 -7.92
C TYR A 40 5.22 13.90 -8.62
N GLY A 41 5.61 13.14 -9.65
CA GLY A 41 6.82 13.40 -10.44
C GLY A 41 8.14 13.19 -9.70
N LYS A 42 8.14 12.51 -8.55
CA LYS A 42 9.32 12.25 -7.71
C LYS A 42 9.25 10.87 -7.06
N GLU A 43 10.40 10.35 -6.65
CA GLU A 43 10.47 9.06 -5.96
C GLU A 43 9.87 9.11 -4.56
N LEU A 44 9.25 8.00 -4.17
CA LEU A 44 8.79 7.78 -2.80
C LEU A 44 9.98 7.48 -1.90
N SER A 45 10.36 8.44 -1.06
CA SER A 45 11.56 8.38 -0.22
C SER A 45 11.41 7.56 1.07
N VAL A 46 10.21 7.06 1.36
CA VAL A 46 9.92 6.27 2.55
C VAL A 46 9.91 4.77 2.25
N ASN A 47 10.03 3.97 3.30
CA ASN A 47 9.78 2.55 3.25
C ASN A 47 8.26 2.28 3.21
N VAL A 48 7.90 1.14 2.60
CA VAL A 48 6.52 0.71 2.44
C VAL A 48 6.46 -0.75 2.82
N ASP A 49 5.65 -1.08 3.82
CA ASP A 49 5.25 -2.47 4.08
C ASP A 49 3.82 -2.66 3.58
N VAL A 50 3.56 -3.83 3.00
CA VAL A 50 2.23 -4.27 2.56
C VAL A 50 1.94 -5.59 3.26
N PHE A 51 0.76 -5.70 3.86
CA PHE A 51 0.30 -6.93 4.51
C PHE A 51 -1.09 -7.26 4.01
N ASN A 52 -1.26 -8.43 3.41
CA ASN A 52 -2.55 -8.94 2.98
C ASN A 52 -3.12 -9.95 4.00
N SER A 53 -4.40 -9.84 4.35
CA SER A 53 -5.07 -10.73 5.32
C SER A 53 -5.03 -12.22 4.95
N PHE A 54 -4.96 -12.57 3.66
CA PHE A 54 -4.94 -13.95 3.17
C PHE A 54 -3.53 -14.56 3.13
N GLY A 55 -2.52 -13.78 2.76
CA GLY A 55 -1.15 -14.26 2.53
C GLY A 55 -0.18 -14.00 3.68
N SER A 56 -0.41 -12.95 4.47
CA SER A 56 0.58 -12.48 5.42
C SER A 56 0.53 -13.24 6.75
N SER A 57 1.70 -13.69 7.21
CA SER A 57 1.85 -14.34 8.52
C SER A 57 1.53 -13.42 9.70
N VAL A 58 1.53 -12.09 9.48
CA VAL A 58 1.21 -11.06 10.48
C VAL A 58 -0.23 -11.20 10.98
N PHE A 59 -1.16 -11.61 10.12
CA PHE A 59 -2.58 -11.75 10.47
C PHE A 59 -2.96 -13.17 10.93
N LYS A 60 -1.99 -14.09 11.06
CA LYS A 60 -2.26 -15.50 11.40
C LYS A 60 -2.96 -15.71 12.75
N TYR A 61 -2.86 -14.74 13.65
CA TYR A 61 -3.53 -14.74 14.97
C TYR A 61 -4.49 -13.56 15.13
N ASP A 62 -4.86 -12.90 14.03
CA ASP A 62 -5.80 -11.79 14.11
C ASP A 62 -7.23 -12.32 14.27
N GLU A 63 -7.86 -12.00 15.41
CA GLU A 63 -9.24 -12.35 15.72
C GLU A 63 -10.24 -11.29 15.21
N SER A 64 -9.75 -10.20 14.61
CA SER A 64 -10.58 -9.05 14.21
C SER A 64 -11.49 -9.30 13.01
N SER A 65 -11.36 -10.47 12.36
CA SER A 65 -12.00 -10.79 11.07
C SER A 65 -11.68 -9.78 9.96
N TYR A 66 -10.54 -9.09 10.07
CA TYR A 66 -10.10 -8.13 9.07
C TYR A 66 -9.87 -8.84 7.73
N ASP A 67 -10.51 -8.29 6.71
CA ASP A 67 -10.42 -8.75 5.33
C ASP A 67 -9.98 -7.55 4.48
N GLY A 68 -8.73 -7.57 4.02
CA GLY A 68 -8.17 -6.51 3.19
C GLY A 68 -6.65 -6.42 3.24
N THR A 69 -6.15 -5.35 2.62
CA THR A 69 -4.71 -5.06 2.56
C THR A 69 -4.34 -3.82 3.38
N SER A 70 -3.37 -3.99 4.29
CA SER A 70 -2.80 -2.91 5.09
C SER A 70 -1.51 -2.41 4.45
N ILE A 71 -1.39 -1.09 4.28
CA ILE A 71 -0.20 -0.44 3.73
C ILE A 71 0.36 0.52 4.78
N HIS A 72 1.63 0.34 5.15
CA HIS A 72 2.30 1.12 6.18
C HIS A 72 3.50 1.87 5.59
N PHE A 73 3.51 3.19 5.75
CA PHE A 73 4.60 4.08 5.30
C PHE A 73 5.43 4.54 6.49
N TYR A 74 6.75 4.36 6.44
CA TYR A 74 7.65 4.73 7.54
C TYR A 74 9.05 5.15 7.04
N THR A 75 9.76 5.94 7.85
CA THR A 75 11.13 6.38 7.58
C THR A 75 12.15 5.43 8.19
#